data_AF-A0A3A6DVQ0-F1
#
_entry.id   AF-A0A3A6DVQ0-F1
#
_cell.length_a   1.000
_cell.length_b   1.000
_cell.length_c   1.000
_cell.angle_alpha   90.00
_cell.angle_beta   90.00
_cell.angle_gamma   90.00
#
_symmetry.space_group_name_H-M   'P 1'
#
loop_
_entity.id
_entity.type
_entity.pdbx_description
1 polymer ?
#
loop_
_entity_poly.entity_id
_entity_poly.type
_entity_poly.pdbx_seq_one_letter_code
_entity_poly.pdbx_strand_id
1 'polypeptide(L)'
;MYQIRSKSGYNTGVDKDAYAVTYHVSSRASNVVFYKPFIQASTSVKKETVVHEIGHCLGLAHTQSSNNSKSVMRKTGFNGKAYPLSDDKSGIKAIY
;
A
#
# COMPACT_ATOMS: atom_id res chain seq x y z
N MET A 1 -11.09 -17.26 20.23
CA MET A 1 -10.75 -18.24 19.17
C MET A 1 -11.27 -17.71 17.85
N TYR A 2 -10.41 -17.45 16.87
CA TYR A 2 -10.83 -17.21 15.48
C TYR A 2 -10.09 -18.21 14.60
N GLN A 3 -10.84 -19.14 14.02
CA GLN A 3 -10.34 -20.17 13.14
C GLN A 3 -9.99 -19.56 11.78
N ILE A 4 -8.72 -19.66 11.38
CA ILE A 4 -8.31 -19.46 9.99
C ILE A 4 -8.58 -20.77 9.26
N ARG A 5 -9.65 -20.81 8.45
CA ARG A 5 -9.88 -21.91 7.50
C ARG A 5 -8.78 -21.86 6.44
N SER A 6 -7.90 -22.86 6.44
CA SER A 6 -6.95 -23.09 5.35
C SER A 6 -7.71 -23.53 4.10
N LYS A 7 -7.68 -22.70 3.05
CA LYS A 7 -8.00 -23.13 1.69
C LYS A 7 -6.67 -23.51 1.04
N SER A 8 -6.58 -24.78 0.64
CA SER A 8 -5.46 -25.41 -0.04
C SER A 8 -4.83 -24.47 -1.08
N GLY A 9 -3.54 -24.12 -0.90
CA GLY A 9 -2.75 -23.41 -1.91
C GLY A 9 -1.94 -22.16 -1.49
N TYR A 10 -2.02 -21.67 -0.25
CA TYR A 10 -1.20 -20.53 0.17
C TYR A 10 0.14 -21.00 0.72
N ASN A 11 1.21 -20.84 -0.06
CA ASN A 11 2.60 -20.98 0.40
C ASN A 11 2.83 -20.07 1.62
N THR A 12 2.84 -20.65 2.81
CA THR A 12 3.00 -19.99 4.11
C THR A 12 4.47 -19.64 4.42
N GLY A 13 5.20 -19.13 3.44
CA GLY A 13 6.64 -18.86 3.54
C GLY A 13 7.06 -17.56 2.89
N VAL A 14 6.26 -16.49 3.00
CA VAL A 14 6.60 -15.23 2.34
C VAL A 14 7.14 -14.19 3.31
N ASP A 15 8.43 -14.29 3.60
CA ASP A 15 9.26 -13.13 3.90
C ASP A 15 9.36 -12.32 2.60
N LYS A 16 8.33 -11.51 2.31
CA LYS A 16 8.41 -10.53 1.23
C LYS A 16 9.23 -9.35 1.74
N ASP A 17 10.24 -8.93 0.98
CA ASP A 17 10.99 -7.69 1.24
C ASP A 17 10.11 -6.43 1.13
N ALA A 18 8.88 -6.58 0.61
CA ALA A 18 7.88 -5.52 0.54
C ALA A 18 7.17 -5.33 1.90
N TYR A 19 6.81 -4.08 2.21
CA TYR A 19 6.07 -3.74 3.43
C TYR A 19 4.62 -4.21 3.39
N ALA A 20 3.96 -4.06 2.24
CA ALA A 20 2.58 -4.47 2.02
C ALA A 20 2.31 -4.75 0.54
N VAL A 21 1.12 -5.25 0.23
CA VAL A 21 0.57 -5.32 -1.13
C VAL A 21 -0.94 -5.16 -1.08
N THR A 22 -1.49 -4.52 -2.12
CA THR A 22 -2.93 -4.40 -2.34
C THR A 22 -3.40 -5.35 -3.45
N TYR A 23 -4.49 -6.08 -3.19
CA TYR A 23 -5.19 -6.93 -4.15
C TYR A 23 -6.59 -6.39 -4.42
N HIS A 24 -6.94 -6.18 -5.68
CA HIS A 24 -8.31 -5.84 -6.07
C HIS A 24 -9.18 -7.10 -6.09
N VAL A 25 -10.23 -7.13 -5.28
CA VAL A 25 -11.17 -8.26 -5.18
C VAL A 25 -12.35 -8.05 -6.12
N SER A 26 -12.81 -6.81 -6.24
CA SER A 26 -13.85 -6.39 -7.18
C SER A 26 -13.66 -4.90 -7.52
N SER A 27 -14.56 -4.36 -8.36
CA SER A 27 -14.58 -2.92 -8.65
C SER A 27 -14.87 -2.02 -7.44
N ARG A 28 -15.28 -2.59 -6.30
CA ARG A 28 -15.67 -1.85 -5.09
C ARG A 28 -14.95 -2.32 -3.82
N ALA A 29 -14.04 -3.30 -3.93
CA ALA A 29 -13.40 -3.90 -2.78
C ALA A 29 -11.94 -4.28 -3.07
N SER A 30 -11.07 -3.98 -2.12
CA SER A 30 -9.65 -4.28 -2.16
C SER A 30 -9.21 -4.86 -0.81
N ASN A 31 -8.26 -5.78 -0.84
CA ASN A 31 -7.62 -6.36 0.34
C ASN A 31 -6.18 -5.86 0.43
N VAL A 32 -5.77 -5.42 1.62
CA VAL A 32 -4.38 -5.05 1.90
C VAL A 32 -3.75 -6.11 2.79
N VAL A 33 -2.57 -6.61 2.40
CA VAL A 33 -1.79 -7.58 3.18
C VAL A 33 -0.48 -6.92 3.60
N PHE A 34 -0.27 -6.83 4.92
CA PHE A 34 0.98 -6.32 5.50
C PHE A 34 1.94 -7.47 5.83
N TYR A 35 3.22 -7.27 5.56
CA TYR A 35 4.27 -8.29 5.77
C TYR A 35 5.16 -7.97 6.98
N LYS A 36 6.07 -8.89 7.29
CA LYS A 36 7.00 -8.77 8.42
C LYS A 36 7.81 -7.46 8.43
N PRO A 37 8.32 -6.93 7.29
CA PRO A 37 9.01 -5.64 7.29
C PRO A 37 8.13 -4.48 7.78
N PHE A 38 6.83 -4.49 7.48
CA PHE A 38 5.90 -3.49 8.01
C PHE A 38 5.76 -3.57 9.52
N ILE A 39 5.67 -4.77 10.10
CA ILE A 39 5.55 -4.94 11.55
C ILE A 39 6.78 -4.38 12.27
N GLN A 40 7.97 -4.56 11.70
CA GLN A 40 9.25 -4.10 12.25
C GLN A 40 9.57 -2.64 11.91
N ALA A 41 8.80 -2.01 11.01
CA ALA A 41 9.05 -0.65 10.57
C ALA A 41 8.81 0.40 11.67
N SER A 42 9.44 1.56 11.48
CA SER A 42 9.16 2.74 12.29
C SER A 42 7.70 3.20 12.11
N THR A 43 7.17 3.92 13.10
CA THR A 43 5.80 4.45 13.05
C THR A 43 5.54 5.35 11.84
N SER A 44 6.53 6.13 11.42
CA SER A 44 6.42 6.99 10.23
C SER A 44 6.24 6.16 8.95
N VAL A 45 7.10 5.14 8.76
CA VAL A 45 7.00 4.22 7.61
C VAL A 45 5.68 3.48 7.61
N LYS A 46 5.24 2.95 8.76
CA LYS A 46 3.94 2.26 8.87
C LYS A 46 2.79 3.14 8.40
N LYS A 47 2.74 4.39 8.87
CA LYS A 47 1.66 5.31 8.52
C LYS A 47 1.68 5.66 7.03
N GLU A 48 2.85 5.92 6.44
CA GLU A 48 2.96 6.19 5.00
C GLU A 48 2.59 4.97 4.16
N THR A 49 3.04 3.76 4.53
CA THR A 49 2.65 2.51 3.86
C THR A 49 1.14 2.34 3.86
N VAL A 50 0.45 2.56 4.99
CA VAL A 50 -1.02 2.44 5.03
C VAL A 50 -1.67 3.42 4.05
N VAL A 51 -1.24 4.69 4.01
CA VAL A 51 -1.80 5.67 3.07
C VAL A 51 -1.52 5.28 1.62
N HIS A 52 -0.33 4.76 1.32
CA HIS A 52 0.04 4.23 0.01
C HIS A 52 -0.90 3.10 -0.44
N GLU A 53 -1.11 2.09 0.39
CA GLU A 53 -1.99 0.96 0.05
C GLU A 53 -3.45 1.41 -0.11
N ILE A 54 -3.91 2.37 0.70
CA ILE A 54 -5.25 2.95 0.51
C ILE A 54 -5.34 3.74 -0.81
N GLY A 55 -4.28 4.42 -1.23
CA GLY A 55 -4.21 5.04 -2.56
C GLY A 55 -4.42 4.02 -3.69
N HIS A 56 -3.78 2.85 -3.59
CA HIS A 56 -4.04 1.74 -4.51
C HIS A 56 -5.49 1.25 -4.43
N CYS A 57 -6.06 1.12 -3.23
CA CYS A 57 -7.46 0.71 -3.07
C CYS A 57 -8.44 1.69 -3.75
N LEU A 58 -8.08 2.98 -3.82
CA LEU A 58 -8.85 4.04 -4.47
C LEU A 58 -8.55 4.19 -5.97
N GLY A 59 -7.67 3.35 -6.53
CA GLY A 59 -7.37 3.30 -7.96
C GLY A 59 -6.14 4.10 -8.41
N LEU A 60 -5.34 4.65 -7.48
CA LEU A 60 -4.07 5.26 -7.85
C LEU A 60 -3.04 4.19 -8.22
N ALA A 61 -2.33 4.41 -9.32
CA ALA A 61 -1.12 3.66 -9.66
C ALA A 61 0.11 4.25 -8.95
N HIS A 62 1.24 3.57 -9.05
CA HIS A 62 2.51 4.17 -8.64
C HIS A 62 2.81 5.45 -9.44
N THR A 63 3.35 6.46 -8.76
CA THR A 63 3.82 7.69 -9.42
C THR A 63 5.09 7.46 -10.24
N GLN A 64 5.38 8.39 -11.15
CA GLN A 64 6.65 8.44 -11.88
C GLN A 64 7.78 8.87 -10.94
N SER A 65 9.01 8.40 -11.21
CA SER A 65 10.16 8.69 -10.34
C SER A 65 10.47 10.18 -10.18
N SER A 66 10.15 11.00 -11.18
CA SER A 66 10.27 12.48 -11.13
C SER A 66 9.36 13.13 -10.09
N ASN A 67 8.30 12.43 -9.67
CA ASN A 67 7.31 12.89 -8.71
C ASN A 67 7.44 12.23 -7.32
N ASN A 68 8.51 11.45 -7.09
CA ASN A 68 8.72 10.73 -5.83
C ASN A 68 8.64 11.61 -4.57
N SER A 69 9.05 12.89 -4.63
CA SER A 69 8.95 13.82 -3.49
C SER A 69 7.57 14.47 -3.33
N LYS A 70 6.68 14.28 -4.30
CA LYS A 70 5.34 14.89 -4.43
C LYS A 70 4.21 13.86 -4.34
N SER A 71 4.53 12.60 -4.05
CA SER A 71 3.60 11.48 -3.98
C SER A 71 4.00 10.49 -2.89
N VAL A 72 3.04 9.98 -2.13
CA VAL A 72 3.27 8.77 -1.30
C VAL A 72 3.13 7.48 -2.11
N MET A 73 2.56 7.54 -3.32
CA MET A 73 2.42 6.41 -4.27
C MET A 73 3.73 6.06 -5.00
N ARG A 74 4.89 6.35 -4.43
CA ARG A 74 6.19 6.02 -5.01
C ARG A 74 6.50 4.53 -4.91
N LYS A 75 7.17 3.95 -5.91
CA LYS A 75 7.52 2.52 -5.94
C LYS A 75 8.53 2.11 -4.86
N THR A 76 9.50 2.98 -4.55
CA THR A 76 10.57 2.69 -3.57
C THR A 76 10.90 3.90 -2.73
N GLY A 77 11.25 3.67 -1.46
CA GLY A 77 11.55 4.70 -0.47
C GLY A 77 10.30 5.39 0.10
N PHE A 78 10.52 6.32 1.03
CA PHE A 78 9.45 7.00 1.76
C PHE A 78 9.74 8.51 1.84
N ASN A 79 8.70 9.31 1.98
CA ASN A 79 8.79 10.75 2.24
C ASN A 79 8.63 11.11 3.73
N GLY A 80 8.33 10.13 4.58
CA GLY A 80 8.00 10.29 5.99
C GLY A 80 6.63 10.94 6.23
N LYS A 81 5.72 10.92 5.24
CA LYS A 81 4.45 11.66 5.25
C LYS A 81 3.26 10.70 5.23
N ALA A 82 2.42 10.80 6.25
CA ALA A 82 1.23 9.99 6.42
C ALA A 82 -0.04 10.64 5.82
N TYR A 83 0.10 11.30 4.67
CA TYR A 83 -1.01 11.97 3.99
C TYR A 83 -0.70 12.13 2.48
N PRO A 84 -1.74 12.16 1.62
CA PRO A 84 -1.54 12.35 0.19
C PRO A 84 -0.89 13.71 -0.11
N LEU A 85 0.05 13.70 -1.05
CA LEU A 85 0.79 14.86 -1.53
C LEU A 85 0.17 15.41 -2.82
N SER A 86 0.80 16.42 -3.43
CA SER A 86 0.20 17.14 -4.56
C SER A 86 -0.11 16.27 -5.77
N ASP A 87 0.75 15.28 -6.06
CA ASP A 87 0.55 14.34 -7.18
C ASP A 87 -0.58 13.35 -6.86
N ASP A 88 -0.62 12.81 -5.65
CA ASP A 88 -1.68 11.89 -5.20
C ASP A 88 -3.06 12.56 -5.25
N LYS A 89 -3.14 13.81 -4.81
CA LYS A 89 -4.38 14.62 -4.85
C LYS A 89 -4.84 14.88 -6.28
N SER A 90 -3.89 15.20 -7.17
CA SER A 90 -4.18 15.39 -8.59
C SER A 90 -4.69 14.09 -9.23
N GLY A 91 -4.08 12.95 -8.87
CA GLY A 91 -4.49 11.62 -9.31
C GLY A 91 -5.91 11.28 -8.87
N ILE A 92 -6.25 11.45 -7.59
CA ILE A 92 -7.60 11.13 -7.08
C ILE A 92 -8.65 12.02 -7.74
N LYS A 93 -8.37 13.32 -7.91
CA LYS A 93 -9.27 14.26 -8.58
C LYS A 93 -9.51 13.92 -10.06
N ALA A 94 -8.62 13.17 -10.70
CA ALA A 94 -8.83 12.70 -12.07
C ALA A 94 -9.76 11.47 -12.14
N ILE A 95 -9.93 10.75 -11.01
CA ILE A 95 -10.78 9.55 -10.92
C ILE A 95 -12.20 9.92 -10.46
N TYR A 96 -12.35 10.91 -9.57
CA TYR A 96 -13.60 11.35 -8.95
C TYR A 96 -13.77 12.87 -9.01
#